data_AF-A0A818QBA3-F1
#
_entry.id   AF-A0A818QBA3-F1
#
_cell.length_a   1.000
_cell.length_b   1.000
_cell.length_c   1.000
_cell.angle_alpha   90.00
_cell.angle_beta   90.00
_cell.angle_gamma   90.00
#
_symmetry.space_group_name_H-M   'P 1'
#
loop_
_entity.id
_entity.type
_entity.pdbx_description
1 polymer ?
#
loop_
_entity_poly.entity_id
_entity_poly.type
_entity_poly.pdbx_seq_one_letter_code
_entity_poly.pdbx_strand_id
1 'polypeptide(L)'
;MLISSAIFYYFYVQITYEKWLQKSNPKYPSPSSVRMEIILMMKGILAGTFCPALTLYLMSKKQLKGYCGVDEYGWGYLIVSFFIAWLSTDFFEFLYHRMGHTIDMLWNVHKSHHQFYNPTPFAVIAEDYVDQIVGASPLVFIPALVPINMDLLFFQVSK
;
A
#
# COMPACT_ATOMS: atom_id res chain seq x y z
N MET A 1 4.89 11.03 0.43
CA MET A 1 5.91 11.80 -0.35
C MET A 1 6.97 12.45 0.53
N LEU A 2 6.63 13.18 1.60
CA LEU A 2 7.64 13.87 2.44
C LEU A 2 8.73 12.94 2.98
N ILE A 3 8.34 11.77 3.49
CA ILE A 3 9.29 10.77 3.99
C ILE A 3 10.18 10.24 2.85
N SER A 4 9.60 9.78 1.74
CA SER A 4 10.38 9.32 0.57
C SER A 4 11.34 10.38 0.06
N SER A 5 10.91 11.65 -0.01
CA SER A 5 11.77 12.77 -0.41
C SER A 5 12.89 13.05 0.59
N ALA A 6 12.61 13.00 1.90
CA ALA A 6 13.62 13.20 2.94
C ALA A 6 14.66 12.08 2.93
N ILE A 7 14.22 10.82 2.82
CA ILE A 7 15.09 9.64 2.69
C ILE A 7 15.90 9.74 1.39
N PHE A 8 15.28 10.15 0.28
CA PHE A 8 15.97 10.34 -0.99
C PHE A 8 17.07 11.39 -0.85
N TYR A 9 16.75 12.56 -0.30
CA TYR A 9 17.73 13.62 -0.07
C TYR A 9 18.90 13.15 0.81
N TYR A 10 18.60 12.45 1.91
CA TYR A 10 19.60 11.95 2.84
C TYR A 10 20.57 10.92 2.22
N PHE A 11 20.06 10.02 1.38
CA PHE A 11 20.82 8.89 0.80
C PHE A 11 21.30 9.08 -0.64
N TYR A 12 20.81 10.09 -1.36
CA TYR A 12 21.09 10.29 -2.79
C TYR A 12 21.55 11.72 -3.13
N VAL A 13 21.40 12.70 -2.23
CA VAL A 13 21.87 14.09 -2.46
C VAL A 13 23.02 14.45 -1.52
N GLN A 14 22.89 14.22 -0.22
CA GLN A 14 23.94 14.47 0.77
C GLN A 14 24.79 13.22 1.05
N ILE A 15 25.52 12.77 0.02
CA ILE A 15 26.28 11.51 0.04
C ILE A 15 27.59 11.68 0.79
N THR A 16 27.86 10.79 1.75
CA THR A 16 29.18 10.59 2.36
C THR A 16 29.69 9.20 2.02
N TYR A 17 30.99 8.95 2.26
CA TYR A 17 31.59 7.64 2.03
C TYR A 17 30.91 6.53 2.85
N GLU A 18 30.62 6.80 4.13
CA GLU A 18 29.97 5.86 5.05
C GLU A 18 28.55 5.52 4.60
N LYS A 19 27.80 6.52 4.11
CA LYS A 19 26.45 6.30 3.56
C LYS A 19 26.48 5.50 2.26
N TRP A 20 27.51 5.68 1.45
CA TRP A 20 27.67 4.91 0.22
C TRP A 20 27.91 3.43 0.52
N LEU A 21 28.65 3.09 1.58
CA LEU A 21 28.88 1.71 2.01
C LEU A 21 27.59 0.98 2.44
N GLN A 22 26.55 1.72 2.84
CA GLN A 22 25.25 1.14 3.22
C GLN A 22 24.35 0.83 2.03
N LYS A 23 24.77 1.14 0.80
CA LYS A 23 23.97 0.87 -0.40
C LYS A 23 24.14 -0.56 -0.88
N SER A 24 23.02 -1.27 -1.04
CA SER A 24 23.02 -2.62 -1.66
C SER A 24 23.49 -2.59 -3.12
N ASN A 25 23.26 -1.48 -3.83
CA ASN A 25 23.78 -1.25 -5.17
C ASN A 25 24.62 0.04 -5.20
N PRO A 26 25.95 -0.06 -5.43
CA PRO A 26 26.84 1.10 -5.39
C PRO A 26 26.69 2.05 -6.58
N LYS A 27 26.04 1.62 -7.67
CA LYS A 27 25.81 2.43 -8.87
C LYS A 27 24.50 3.18 -8.76
N TYR A 28 24.54 4.51 -8.67
CA TYR A 28 23.33 5.34 -8.59
C TYR A 28 22.35 5.12 -9.77
N PRO A 29 21.02 5.18 -9.51
CA PRO A 29 20.03 5.12 -10.58
C PRO A 29 20.16 6.35 -11.47
N SER A 30 19.88 6.19 -12.76
CA SER A 30 19.86 7.34 -13.67
C SER A 30 18.70 8.27 -13.35
N PRO A 31 18.79 9.57 -13.68
CA PRO A 31 17.67 10.50 -13.51
C PRO A 31 16.38 10.03 -14.21
N SER A 32 16.50 9.33 -15.34
CA SER A 32 15.36 8.75 -16.05
C SER A 32 14.67 7.62 -15.27
N SER A 33 15.42 6.76 -14.59
CA SER A 33 14.86 5.71 -13.73
C SER A 33 14.14 6.31 -12.52
N VAL A 34 14.76 7.29 -11.84
CA VAL A 34 14.13 7.99 -10.72
C VAL A 34 12.84 8.71 -11.16
N ARG A 35 12.86 9.34 -12.34
CA ARG A 35 11.65 9.95 -12.92
C ARG A 35 10.56 8.91 -13.16
N MET A 36 10.90 7.74 -13.67
CA MET A 36 9.93 6.66 -13.90
C MET A 36 9.32 6.17 -12.58
N GLU A 37 10.14 5.96 -11.54
CA GLU A 37 9.67 5.60 -10.20
C GLU A 37 8.67 6.64 -9.67
N ILE A 38 8.99 7.93 -9.77
CA ILE A 38 8.11 9.02 -9.31
C ILE A 38 6.79 9.03 -10.09
N ILE A 39 6.83 8.89 -11.42
CA ILE A 39 5.62 8.88 -12.26
C ILE A 39 4.73 7.70 -11.91
N LEU A 40 5.32 6.51 -11.77
CA LEU A 40 4.56 5.29 -11.46
C LEU A 40 3.99 5.36 -10.04
N MET A 41 4.77 5.83 -9.06
CA MET A 41 4.32 6.11 -7.70
C MET A 41 3.14 7.09 -7.67
N MET A 42 3.20 8.19 -8.45
CA MET A 42 2.09 9.15 -8.53
C MET A 42 0.81 8.53 -9.10
N LYS A 43 0.93 7.71 -10.16
CA LYS A 43 -0.20 6.95 -10.70
C LYS A 43 -0.75 5.95 -9.68
N GLY A 44 0.15 5.26 -8.99
CA GLY A 44 -0.19 4.28 -7.96
C GLY A 44 -0.93 4.91 -6.79
N ILE A 45 -0.53 6.10 -6.34
CA ILE A 45 -1.27 6.86 -5.31
C ILE A 45 -2.71 7.11 -5.75
N LEU A 46 -2.93 7.59 -6.98
CA LEU A 46 -4.29 7.86 -7.48
C LEU A 46 -5.14 6.58 -7.48
N ALA A 47 -4.59 5.47 -7.97
CA ALA A 47 -5.26 4.18 -8.01
C ALA A 47 -5.51 3.62 -6.58
N GLY A 48 -4.50 3.64 -5.72
CA GLY A 48 -4.58 3.13 -4.34
C GLY A 48 -5.54 3.92 -3.45
N THR A 49 -5.83 5.19 -3.78
CA THR A 49 -6.86 5.98 -3.07
C THR A 49 -8.30 5.63 -3.47
N PHE A 50 -8.51 4.85 -4.53
CA PHE A 50 -9.85 4.51 -5.01
C PHE A 50 -10.64 3.68 -3.99
N CYS A 51 -10.10 2.54 -3.55
CA CYS A 51 -10.73 1.66 -2.58
C CYS A 51 -11.05 2.34 -1.23
N PRO A 52 -10.13 3.06 -0.57
CA PRO A 52 -10.45 3.77 0.67
C PRO A 52 -11.54 4.83 0.45
N ALA A 53 -11.51 5.58 -0.64
CA ALA A 53 -12.56 6.56 -0.96
C ALA A 53 -13.92 5.90 -1.19
N LEU A 54 -13.94 4.77 -1.92
CA LEU A 54 -15.14 3.98 -2.16
C LEU A 54 -15.71 3.43 -0.85
N THR A 55 -14.88 2.89 0.04
CA THR A 55 -15.30 2.40 1.35
C THR A 55 -15.97 3.50 2.16
N LEU A 56 -15.34 4.67 2.28
CA LEU A 56 -15.90 5.80 3.02
C LEU A 56 -17.23 6.28 2.41
N TYR A 57 -17.33 6.31 1.07
CA TYR A 57 -18.58 6.64 0.38
C TYR A 57 -19.69 5.64 0.71
N LEU A 58 -19.44 4.33 0.56
CA LEU A 58 -20.45 3.29 0.82
C LEU A 58 -20.83 3.22 2.31
N MET A 59 -19.87 3.49 3.20
CA MET A 59 -20.12 3.67 4.65
C MET A 59 -21.07 4.83 4.92
N SER A 60 -20.89 5.99 4.25
CA SER A 60 -21.81 7.13 4.38
C SER A 60 -23.24 6.81 3.95
N LYS A 61 -23.41 5.79 3.09
CA LYS A 61 -24.70 5.27 2.62
C LYS A 61 -25.23 4.10 3.46
N LYS A 62 -24.51 3.71 4.53
CA LYS A 62 -24.83 2.53 5.37
C LYS A 62 -24.94 1.24 4.54
N GLN A 63 -24.16 1.12 3.47
CA GLN A 63 -24.15 -0.07 2.59
C GLN A 63 -23.09 -1.11 2.97
N LEU A 64 -22.22 -0.78 3.92
CA LEU A 64 -21.19 -1.65 4.47
C LEU A 64 -21.37 -1.76 5.98
N LYS A 65 -20.72 -2.75 6.59
CA LYS A 65 -20.87 -3.16 7.99
C LYS A 65 -19.84 -2.50 8.93
N GLY A 66 -19.36 -1.31 8.62
CA GLY A 66 -18.42 -0.61 9.50
C GLY A 66 -19.10 -0.05 10.75
N TYR A 67 -18.42 -0.09 11.89
CA TYR A 67 -18.85 0.54 13.14
C TYR A 67 -17.71 1.38 13.75
N CYS A 68 -18.02 2.23 14.73
CA CYS A 68 -17.05 3.09 15.41
C CYS A 68 -17.02 2.79 16.91
N GLY A 69 -15.87 3.01 17.55
CA GLY A 69 -15.70 2.75 18.98
C GLY A 69 -15.77 1.25 19.35
N VAL A 70 -15.94 0.98 20.64
CA VAL A 70 -15.90 -0.39 21.20
C VAL A 70 -17.22 -0.86 21.80
N ASP A 71 -18.21 0.03 21.96
CA ASP A 71 -19.43 -0.27 22.72
C ASP A 71 -20.31 -1.34 22.06
N GLU A 72 -20.33 -1.40 20.72
CA GLU A 72 -21.21 -2.31 19.97
C GLU A 72 -20.79 -3.79 20.05
N TYR A 73 -19.49 -4.07 19.97
CA TYR A 73 -18.96 -5.45 19.92
C TYR A 73 -17.94 -5.78 21.02
N GLY A 74 -17.50 -4.78 21.79
CA GLY A 74 -16.52 -4.93 22.87
C GLY A 74 -15.07 -5.10 22.40
N TRP A 75 -14.15 -4.95 23.36
CA TRP A 75 -12.70 -5.05 23.13
C TRP A 75 -12.25 -6.41 22.60
N GLY A 76 -12.88 -7.50 23.06
CA GLY A 76 -12.53 -8.85 22.61
C GLY A 76 -12.75 -9.02 21.11
N TYR A 77 -13.89 -8.55 20.59
CA TYR A 77 -14.16 -8.55 19.16
C TYR A 77 -13.19 -7.65 18.40
N LEU A 78 -12.92 -6.43 18.89
CA LEU A 78 -11.97 -5.52 18.25
C LEU A 78 -10.58 -6.14 18.08
N ILE A 79 -10.05 -6.77 19.13
CA ILE A 79 -8.73 -7.43 19.10
C ILE A 79 -8.74 -8.61 18.12
N VAL A 80 -9.75 -9.47 18.19
CA VAL A 80 -9.84 -10.64 17.30
C VAL A 80 -10.01 -10.23 15.84
N SER A 81 -10.92 -9.30 15.56
CA SER A 81 -11.14 -8.77 14.21
C SER A 81 -9.91 -8.05 13.66
N PHE A 82 -9.10 -7.41 14.49
CA PHE A 82 -7.79 -6.87 14.10
C PHE A 82 -6.84 -7.95 13.59
N PHE A 83 -6.61 -9.01 14.37
CA PHE A 83 -5.70 -10.07 13.94
C PHE A 83 -6.22 -10.79 12.70
N ILE A 84 -7.53 -11.03 12.62
CA ILE A 84 -8.14 -11.62 11.42
C ILE A 84 -7.95 -10.72 10.21
N ALA A 85 -8.26 -9.43 10.31
CA ALA A 85 -8.10 -8.48 9.21
C ALA A 85 -6.64 -8.41 8.77
N TRP A 86 -5.71 -8.21 9.71
CA TRP A 86 -4.28 -8.12 9.43
C TRP A 86 -3.72 -9.36 8.73
N LEU A 87 -3.97 -10.56 9.28
CA LEU A 87 -3.50 -11.81 8.68
C LEU A 87 -4.17 -12.08 7.33
N SER A 88 -5.45 -11.74 7.18
CA SER A 88 -6.16 -11.90 5.91
C SER A 88 -5.60 -10.98 4.83
N THR A 89 -5.31 -9.73 5.17
CA THR A 89 -4.68 -8.78 4.21
C THR A 89 -3.27 -9.20 3.86
N ASP A 90 -2.46 -9.64 4.83
CA ASP A 90 -1.08 -10.10 4.59
C ASP A 90 -1.06 -11.32 3.67
N PHE A 91 -1.91 -12.31 3.95
CA PHE A 91 -2.00 -13.51 3.13
C PHE A 91 -2.58 -13.21 1.73
N PHE A 92 -3.54 -12.30 1.62
CA PHE A 92 -4.09 -11.85 0.34
C PHE A 92 -3.01 -11.20 -0.53
N GLU A 93 -2.24 -10.26 0.02
CA GLU A 93 -1.12 -9.61 -0.67
C GLU A 93 -0.07 -10.63 -1.11
N PHE A 94 0.31 -11.55 -0.22
CA PHE A 94 1.24 -12.63 -0.54
C PHE A 94 0.75 -13.48 -1.73
N LEU A 95 -0.52 -13.89 -1.72
CA LEU A 95 -1.09 -14.69 -2.80
C LEU A 95 -1.13 -13.90 -4.10
N TYR A 96 -1.58 -12.65 -4.07
CA TYR A 96 -1.63 -11.80 -5.26
C TYR A 96 -0.24 -11.58 -5.87
N HIS A 97 0.74 -11.24 -5.03
CA HIS A 97 2.13 -11.10 -5.46
C HIS A 97 2.66 -12.41 -6.07
N ARG A 98 2.45 -13.56 -5.41
CA ARG A 98 2.84 -14.87 -5.96
C ARG A 98 2.16 -15.15 -7.30
N MET A 99 0.89 -14.82 -7.46
CA MET A 99 0.16 -14.96 -8.72
C MET A 99 0.77 -14.05 -9.81
N GLY A 100 1.18 -12.83 -9.46
CA GLY A 100 1.95 -11.93 -10.33
C GLY A 100 3.22 -12.56 -10.91
N HIS A 101 3.87 -13.46 -10.17
CA HIS A 101 5.08 -14.19 -10.63
C HIS A 101 4.81 -15.53 -11.30
N THR A 102 3.58 -16.04 -11.27
CA THR A 102 3.26 -17.41 -11.73
C THR A 102 2.23 -17.46 -12.86
N ILE A 103 1.50 -16.37 -13.11
CA ILE A 103 0.45 -16.26 -14.11
C ILE A 103 0.81 -15.15 -15.11
N ASP A 104 1.00 -15.49 -16.39
CA ASP A 104 1.47 -14.57 -17.43
C ASP A 104 0.65 -13.28 -17.55
N MET A 105 -0.68 -13.38 -17.42
CA MET A 105 -1.58 -12.22 -17.47
C MET A 105 -1.27 -11.23 -16.33
N LEU A 106 -1.05 -11.74 -15.12
CA LEU A 106 -0.76 -10.90 -13.95
C LEU A 106 0.69 -10.42 -13.98
N TRP A 107 1.62 -11.22 -14.50
CA TRP A 107 2.99 -10.77 -14.75
C TRP A 107 3.06 -9.56 -15.68
N ASN A 108 2.18 -9.47 -16.70
CA ASN A 108 2.16 -8.31 -17.59
C ASN A 108 1.84 -6.99 -16.88
N VAL A 109 1.13 -7.05 -15.76
CA VAL A 109 0.87 -5.93 -14.87
C VAL A 109 2.05 -5.76 -13.89
N HIS A 110 2.36 -6.84 -13.17
CA HIS A 110 3.29 -6.85 -12.05
C HIS A 110 4.75 -6.58 -12.43
N LYS A 111 5.17 -6.94 -13.65
CA LYS A 111 6.55 -6.71 -14.14
C LYS A 111 6.95 -5.23 -14.15
N SER A 112 5.98 -4.32 -14.18
CA SER A 112 6.23 -2.88 -14.09
C SER A 112 6.89 -2.49 -12.77
N HIS A 113 6.58 -3.19 -11.68
CA HIS A 113 7.25 -3.00 -10.40
C HIS A 113 8.69 -3.57 -10.41
N HIS A 114 8.89 -4.71 -11.05
CA HIS A 114 10.20 -5.40 -11.11
C HIS A 114 11.23 -4.74 -12.03
N GLN A 115 10.90 -3.65 -12.72
CA GLN A 115 11.84 -2.94 -13.59
C GLN A 115 12.90 -2.11 -12.80
N PHE A 116 12.72 -1.94 -11.49
CA PHE A 116 13.58 -1.09 -10.64
C PHE A 116 14.72 -1.89 -9.99
N TYR A 117 15.81 -2.10 -10.72
CA TYR A 117 17.00 -2.83 -10.23
C TYR A 117 17.87 -2.05 -9.22
N ASN A 118 17.69 -0.73 -9.10
CA ASN A 118 18.28 0.08 -8.04
C ASN A 118 17.24 1.09 -7.51
N PRO A 119 16.27 0.62 -6.71
CA PRO A 119 15.12 1.42 -6.34
C PRO A 119 15.51 2.56 -5.41
N THR A 120 14.88 3.71 -5.62
CA THR A 120 14.90 4.81 -4.65
C THR A 120 13.70 4.69 -3.70
N PRO A 121 13.58 5.55 -2.66
CA PRO A 121 12.43 5.55 -1.78
C PRO A 121 11.08 5.85 -2.47
N PHE A 122 11.10 6.30 -3.74
CA PHE A 122 9.90 6.47 -4.54
C PHE A 122 9.36 5.14 -5.07
N ALA A 123 10.19 4.10 -5.16
CA ALA A 123 9.79 2.79 -5.66
C ALA A 123 8.81 2.04 -4.73
N VAL A 124 8.68 2.45 -3.47
CA VAL A 124 7.92 1.71 -2.43
C VAL A 124 6.45 1.49 -2.77
N ILE A 125 5.86 2.37 -3.57
CA ILE A 125 4.49 2.22 -4.12
C ILE A 125 4.48 2.51 -5.64
N ALA A 126 5.63 2.35 -6.30
CA ALA A 126 5.74 2.47 -7.74
C ALA A 126 5.29 1.16 -8.39
N GLU A 127 3.99 1.04 -8.55
CA GLU A 127 3.30 -0.15 -9.07
C GLU A 127 2.25 0.26 -10.09
N ASP A 128 1.81 -0.69 -10.90
CA ASP A 128 0.72 -0.46 -11.84
C ASP A 128 -0.60 -0.16 -11.09
N TYR A 129 -1.53 0.52 -11.77
CA TYR A 129 -2.81 0.88 -11.18
C TYR A 129 -3.65 -0.35 -10.82
N VAL A 130 -3.53 -1.45 -11.57
CA VAL A 130 -4.24 -2.69 -11.24
C VAL A 130 -3.70 -3.30 -9.95
N ASP A 131 -2.38 -3.41 -9.81
CA ASP A 131 -1.74 -3.92 -8.59
C ASP A 131 -2.20 -3.10 -7.37
N GLN A 132 -2.22 -1.78 -7.50
CA GLN A 132 -2.63 -0.87 -6.43
C GLN A 132 -4.12 -0.99 -6.06
N ILE A 133 -5.02 -1.15 -7.03
CA ILE A 133 -6.45 -1.34 -6.75
C ILE A 133 -6.67 -2.70 -6.11
N VAL A 134 -6.01 -3.75 -6.60
CA VAL A 134 -6.15 -5.10 -6.03
C VAL A 134 -5.62 -5.12 -4.61
N GLY A 135 -4.44 -4.57 -4.36
CA GLY A 135 -3.87 -4.50 -3.01
C GLY A 135 -4.70 -3.67 -2.04
N ALA A 136 -5.30 -2.57 -2.50
CA ALA A 136 -6.21 -1.76 -1.67
C ALA A 136 -7.62 -2.37 -1.52
N SER A 137 -7.99 -3.37 -2.31
CA SER A 137 -9.35 -3.94 -2.33
C SER A 137 -9.86 -4.55 -1.02
N PRO A 138 -9.02 -5.10 -0.12
CA PRO A 138 -9.47 -5.56 1.19
C PRO A 138 -10.14 -4.47 2.02
N LEU A 139 -9.77 -3.19 1.82
CA LEU A 139 -10.43 -2.06 2.48
C LEU A 139 -11.91 -1.93 2.12
N VAL A 140 -12.35 -2.48 0.98
CA VAL A 140 -13.76 -2.54 0.56
C VAL A 140 -14.39 -3.87 0.97
N PHE A 141 -13.70 -4.98 0.73
CA PHE A 141 -14.27 -6.31 0.93
C PHE A 141 -14.44 -6.70 2.40
N ILE A 142 -13.51 -6.35 3.27
CA ILE A 142 -13.62 -6.64 4.71
C ILE A 142 -14.90 -6.03 5.30
N PRO A 143 -15.14 -4.71 5.20
CA PRO A 143 -16.39 -4.11 5.71
C PRO A 143 -17.65 -4.53 4.93
N ALA A 144 -17.53 -5.08 3.71
CA ALA A 144 -18.69 -5.64 3.00
C ALA A 144 -19.13 -6.99 3.59
N LEU A 145 -18.17 -7.80 4.02
CA LEU A 145 -18.41 -9.17 4.46
C LEU A 145 -18.70 -9.26 5.96
N VAL A 146 -17.90 -8.58 6.79
CA VAL A 146 -17.94 -8.70 8.25
C VAL A 146 -18.03 -7.33 8.93
N PRO A 147 -18.64 -7.24 10.12
CA PRO A 147 -18.54 -6.04 10.93
C PRO A 147 -17.08 -5.72 11.25
N ILE A 148 -16.66 -4.48 11.01
CA ILE A 148 -15.28 -4.06 11.27
C ILE A 148 -15.25 -2.65 11.83
N ASN A 149 -14.39 -2.43 12.81
CA ASN A 149 -14.22 -1.10 13.36
C ASN A 149 -13.53 -0.19 12.31
N MET A 150 -14.08 0.98 12.07
CA MET A 150 -13.59 1.92 11.06
C MET A 150 -12.33 2.67 11.50
N ASP A 151 -12.12 2.81 12.81
CA ASP A 151 -10.92 3.40 13.40
C ASP A 151 -9.70 2.49 13.15
N LEU A 152 -9.93 1.18 13.11
CA LEU A 152 -8.93 0.19 12.72
C LEU A 152 -8.47 0.35 11.26
N LEU A 153 -9.42 0.61 10.35
CA LEU A 153 -9.13 0.71 8.90
C LEU A 153 -8.61 2.08 8.47
N PHE A 154 -9.09 3.16 9.10
CA PHE A 154 -8.87 4.53 8.62
C PHE A 154 -8.31 5.49 9.66
N PHE A 155 -8.08 5.03 10.89
CA PHE A 155 -7.75 5.89 12.03
C PHE A 155 -8.64 7.14 12.04
N GLN A 156 -9.95 6.94 12.20
CA GLN A 156 -10.87 8.04 12.35
C GLN A 156 -10.71 8.55 13.78
N VAL A 157 -10.12 9.73 13.94
CA VAL A 157 -10.24 10.45 15.22
C VAL A 157 -11.68 10.93 15.28
N SER A 158 -12.58 10.07 15.77
CA SER A 158 -13.94 10.47 16.09
C SER A 158 -13.88 11.60 17.11
N LYS A 159 -14.52 12.72 16.77
CA LYS A 159 -14.93 13.75 17.73
C LYS A 159 -16.13 13.26 18.53
#